data_AF-A0A0Q8G9V7-F1
#
_entry.id   AF-A0A0Q8G9V7-F1
#
_cell.length_a   1.000
_cell.length_b   1.000
_cell.length_c   1.000
_cell.angle_alpha   90.00
_cell.angle_beta   90.00
_cell.angle_gamma   90.00
#
_symmetry.space_group_name_H-M   'P 1'
#
loop_
_entity.id
_entity.type
_entity.pdbx_description
1 polymer ?
#
loop_
_entity_poly.entity_id
_entity_poly.type
_entity_poly.pdbx_seq_one_letter_code
_entity_poly.pdbx_strand_id
1 'polypeptide(L)'
;MNGIRILNANTVNIENCYIYGDRAGAPNGNGVWLLNTAGTTRLNIANTTISETGVGTTGGAILIKPTGSGAATVSLDHVSLLDNTRGLVVEAAGTTGAVLMVVDNSTIANNTRSGVAIITGATAVNTTITNSSSTNNLTGLYVEGSGGVVRINNNTFTSNVTGLQSVSSGQIISYGTNILEGNTSNGAPTSTIALH
;
A
#
# COMPACT_ATOMS: atom_id res chain seq x y z
N MET A 1 5.29 20.15 -2.01
CA MET A 1 6.48 19.33 -2.25
C MET A 1 6.17 17.88 -1.89
N ASN A 2 6.90 16.93 -2.46
CA ASN A 2 6.91 15.52 -2.06
C ASN A 2 8.36 15.20 -1.67
N GLY A 3 8.60 14.17 -0.86
CA GLY A 3 9.95 13.76 -0.50
C GLY A 3 10.71 13.26 -1.74
N ILE A 4 10.20 12.20 -2.36
CA ILE A 4 10.74 11.59 -3.58
C ILE A 4 9.63 11.46 -4.62
N ARG A 5 9.85 12.03 -5.80
CA ARG A 5 8.92 11.94 -6.94
C ARG A 5 9.57 11.26 -8.13
N ILE A 6 9.07 10.09 -8.51
CA ILE A 6 9.61 9.21 -9.55
C ILE A 6 8.74 9.33 -10.80
N LEU A 7 9.22 10.11 -11.78
CA LEU A 7 8.49 10.39 -13.02
C LEU A 7 8.62 9.26 -14.06
N ASN A 8 9.81 8.70 -14.22
CA ASN A 8 10.11 7.54 -15.04
C ASN A 8 11.47 7.01 -14.61
N ALA A 9 11.60 5.71 -14.40
CA ALA A 9 12.87 5.05 -14.11
C ALA A 9 12.79 3.57 -14.50
N ASN A 10 13.93 2.95 -14.79
CA ASN A 10 13.96 1.48 -14.89
C ASN A 10 13.89 0.87 -13.49
N THR A 11 14.77 1.32 -12.59
CA THR A 11 14.86 0.83 -11.21
C THR A 11 15.21 1.99 -10.28
N VAL A 12 14.58 2.03 -9.11
CA VAL A 12 14.87 2.96 -8.01
C VAL A 12 15.00 2.13 -6.74
N ASN A 13 16.12 2.29 -6.03
CA ASN A 13 16.34 1.71 -4.72
C ASN A 13 16.37 2.83 -3.68
N ILE A 14 15.59 2.70 -2.61
CA ILE A 14 15.55 3.62 -1.48
C ILE A 14 15.87 2.79 -0.24
N GLU A 15 17.04 3.00 0.34
CA GLU A 15 17.55 2.14 1.41
C GLU A 15 18.05 3.00 2.57
N ASN A 16 17.77 2.58 3.80
CA ASN A 16 18.29 3.22 5.02
C ASN A 16 17.95 4.72 5.11
N CYS A 17 16.75 5.09 4.65
CA CYS A 17 16.30 6.47 4.58
C CYS A 17 15.30 6.80 5.70
N TYR A 18 15.22 8.10 6.03
CA TYR A 18 14.11 8.67 6.79
C TYR A 18 13.48 9.81 5.98
N ILE A 19 12.23 9.65 5.57
CA ILE A 19 11.48 10.61 4.74
C ILE A 19 10.28 11.10 5.56
N TYR A 20 10.20 12.39 5.85
CA TYR A 20 9.19 12.87 6.80
C TYR A 20 8.70 14.29 6.54
N GLY A 21 7.53 14.61 7.09
CA GLY A 21 6.99 15.97 7.15
C GLY A 21 6.42 16.52 5.83
N ASP A 22 6.28 15.69 4.80
CA ASP A 22 5.70 16.11 3.51
C ASP A 22 4.18 16.37 3.66
N ARG A 23 3.80 17.61 3.93
CA ARG A 23 2.38 18.01 4.18
C ARG A 23 1.81 19.00 3.16
N ALA A 24 2.38 19.07 1.95
CA ALA A 24 1.87 19.98 0.93
C ALA A 24 0.49 19.53 0.41
N GLY A 25 -0.36 20.49 0.03
CA GLY A 25 -1.69 20.24 -0.52
C GLY A 25 -1.72 19.28 -1.72
N ALA A 26 -2.82 18.55 -1.85
CA ALA A 26 -3.08 17.63 -2.96
C ALA A 26 -2.83 18.31 -4.33
N PRO A 27 -2.23 17.60 -5.31
CA PRO A 27 -1.87 16.18 -5.30
C PRO A 27 -0.50 15.88 -4.67
N ASN A 28 0.12 16.84 -3.99
CA ASN A 28 1.44 16.68 -3.38
C ASN A 28 1.34 16.22 -1.91
N GLY A 29 2.48 16.24 -1.22
CA GLY A 29 2.60 15.85 0.18
C GLY A 29 2.85 14.36 0.37
N ASN A 30 3.29 13.63 -0.65
CA ASN A 30 3.63 12.22 -0.47
C ASN A 30 5.10 12.09 -0.05
N GLY A 31 5.41 11.08 0.77
CA GLY A 31 6.80 10.72 1.05
C GLY A 31 7.49 10.20 -0.21
N VAL A 32 6.93 9.16 -0.82
CA VAL A 32 7.35 8.61 -2.12
C VAL A 32 6.16 8.60 -3.07
N TRP A 33 6.34 9.14 -4.27
CA TRP A 33 5.33 9.13 -5.32
C TRP A 33 5.89 8.60 -6.64
N LEU A 34 5.43 7.42 -7.05
CA LEU A 34 5.73 6.81 -8.35
C LEU A 34 4.59 7.06 -9.33
N LEU A 35 4.89 7.68 -10.48
CA LEU A 35 3.90 8.13 -11.46
C LEU A 35 4.34 7.97 -12.92
N ASN A 36 5.01 6.86 -13.24
CA ASN A 36 5.45 6.59 -14.61
C ASN A 36 4.28 6.50 -15.59
N THR A 37 4.51 7.02 -16.79
CA THR A 37 3.50 7.11 -17.86
C THR A 37 3.65 6.01 -18.91
N ALA A 38 4.82 5.34 -18.93
CA ALA A 38 5.16 4.24 -19.82
C ALA A 38 6.23 3.35 -19.19
N GLY A 39 6.45 2.17 -19.80
CA GLY A 39 7.44 1.20 -19.34
C GLY A 39 7.14 0.63 -17.95
N THR A 40 8.04 -0.20 -17.43
CA THR A 40 7.93 -0.75 -16.07
C THR A 40 8.97 -0.11 -15.17
N THR A 41 8.53 0.54 -14.09
CA THR A 41 9.42 1.03 -13.03
C THR A 41 9.51 -0.02 -11.92
N ARG A 42 10.73 -0.45 -11.58
CA ARG A 42 11.00 -1.23 -10.37
C ARG A 42 11.32 -0.29 -9.21
N LEU A 43 10.60 -0.42 -8.11
CA LEU A 43 10.83 0.36 -6.90
C LEU A 43 11.09 -0.59 -5.74
N ASN A 44 12.31 -0.54 -5.19
CA ASN A 44 12.68 -1.29 -4.02
C ASN A 44 12.90 -0.31 -2.87
N ILE A 45 12.22 -0.53 -1.74
CA ILE A 45 12.40 0.26 -0.53
C ILE A 45 12.73 -0.70 0.60
N ALA A 46 13.90 -0.53 1.21
CA ALA A 46 14.36 -1.37 2.29
C ALA A 46 14.81 -0.55 3.51
N ASN A 47 14.58 -1.05 4.71
CA ASN A 47 15.09 -0.46 5.97
C ASN A 47 14.83 1.04 6.08
N THR A 48 13.65 1.48 5.70
CA THR A 48 13.32 2.91 5.54
C THR A 48 12.11 3.27 6.37
N THR A 49 12.15 4.42 7.01
CA THR A 49 10.99 4.98 7.71
C THR A 49 10.43 6.14 6.91
N ILE A 50 9.11 6.14 6.70
CA ILE A 50 8.38 7.25 6.10
C ILE A 50 7.29 7.67 7.07
N SER A 51 7.36 8.90 7.57
CA SER A 51 6.43 9.36 8.60
C SER A 51 5.88 10.76 8.37
N GLU A 52 4.73 11.03 8.99
CA GLU A 52 4.18 12.38 9.06
C GLU A 52 3.97 13.02 7.68
N THR A 53 3.63 12.22 6.68
CA THR A 53 3.37 12.67 5.30
C THR A 53 1.89 12.57 4.94
N GLY A 54 1.54 13.21 3.83
CA GLY A 54 0.20 13.20 3.24
C GLY A 54 -0.71 14.22 3.89
N VAL A 55 -1.69 14.68 3.11
CA VAL A 55 -2.79 15.50 3.57
C VAL A 55 -4.11 15.09 2.91
N GLY A 56 -5.21 15.37 3.60
CA GLY A 56 -6.56 15.20 3.07
C GLY A 56 -6.90 13.74 2.74
N THR A 57 -7.38 13.50 1.52
CA THR A 57 -7.87 12.17 1.11
C THR A 57 -7.01 11.50 0.05
N THR A 58 -5.97 12.17 -0.47
CA THR A 58 -5.19 11.68 -1.61
C THR A 58 -3.72 11.47 -1.29
N GLY A 59 -3.18 12.10 -0.25
CA GLY A 59 -1.78 11.94 0.16
C GLY A 59 -1.52 10.72 1.04
N GLY A 60 -0.27 10.25 1.06
CA GLY A 60 0.20 9.18 1.95
C GLY A 60 1.72 9.03 1.95
N ALA A 61 2.20 8.03 2.70
CA ALA A 61 3.63 7.72 2.81
C ALA A 61 4.19 7.29 1.45
N ILE A 62 3.54 6.30 0.83
CA ILE A 62 3.90 5.80 -0.49
C ILE A 62 2.66 5.83 -1.38
N LEU A 63 2.74 6.55 -2.49
CA LEU A 63 1.74 6.58 -3.55
C LEU A 63 2.31 5.98 -4.83
N ILE A 64 1.76 4.84 -5.24
CA ILE A 64 2.03 4.19 -6.53
C ILE A 64 0.85 4.49 -7.44
N LYS A 65 1.04 5.41 -8.39
CA LYS A 65 0.00 5.89 -9.30
C LYS A 65 0.53 6.01 -10.74
N PRO A 66 0.94 4.88 -11.36
CA PRO A 66 1.27 4.88 -12.78
C PRO A 66 0.06 5.33 -13.61
N THR A 67 0.34 5.83 -14.81
CA THR A 67 -0.68 6.26 -15.77
C THR A 67 -0.34 5.77 -17.19
N GLY A 68 -1.29 5.87 -18.12
CA GLY A 68 -1.05 5.49 -19.51
C GLY A 68 -0.76 3.99 -19.65
N SER A 69 0.41 3.63 -20.18
CA SER A 69 0.89 2.24 -20.24
C SER A 69 1.92 1.92 -19.18
N GLY A 70 2.12 2.82 -18.20
CA GLY A 70 3.05 2.63 -17.10
C GLY A 70 2.69 1.44 -16.23
N ALA A 71 3.66 0.57 -15.98
CA ALA A 71 3.56 -0.54 -15.04
C ALA A 71 4.54 -0.32 -13.88
N ALA A 72 4.31 -1.00 -12.76
CA ALA A 72 5.21 -0.95 -11.61
C ALA A 72 5.44 -2.33 -11.00
N THR A 73 6.65 -2.58 -10.55
CA THR A 73 6.98 -3.72 -9.68
C THR A 73 7.61 -3.16 -8.42
N VAL A 74 7.00 -3.43 -7.27
CA VAL A 74 7.35 -2.77 -6.01
C VAL A 74 7.71 -3.82 -4.95
N SER A 75 8.81 -3.62 -4.26
CA SER A 75 9.20 -4.43 -3.09
C SER A 75 9.43 -3.49 -1.92
N LEU A 76 8.71 -3.74 -0.82
CA LEU A 76 8.91 -3.08 0.46
C LEU A 76 9.37 -4.14 1.47
N ASP A 77 10.53 -3.91 2.08
CA ASP A 77 11.13 -4.82 3.06
C ASP A 77 11.62 -4.04 4.28
N HIS A 78 11.24 -4.45 5.49
CA HIS A 78 11.64 -3.74 6.71
C HIS A 78 11.30 -2.22 6.67
N VAL A 79 10.13 -1.87 6.14
CA VAL A 79 9.69 -0.46 6.02
C VAL A 79 8.75 -0.10 7.16
N SER A 80 8.87 1.13 7.67
CA SER A 80 7.96 1.68 8.68
C SER A 80 7.20 2.88 8.11
N LEU A 81 5.88 2.77 7.98
CA LEU A 81 4.98 3.81 7.46
C LEU A 81 4.10 4.34 8.60
N LEU A 82 4.54 5.42 9.25
CA LEU A 82 4.03 5.87 10.56
C LEU A 82 3.38 7.26 10.50
N ASP A 83 2.22 7.43 11.13
CA ASP A 83 1.62 8.77 11.36
C ASP A 83 1.33 9.57 10.07
N ASN A 84 1.06 8.86 8.97
CA ASN A 84 0.74 9.47 7.67
C ASN A 84 -0.78 9.59 7.47
N THR A 85 -1.20 10.28 6.42
CA THR A 85 -2.62 10.26 6.03
C THR A 85 -3.07 8.86 5.58
N ARG A 86 -2.26 8.19 4.78
CA ARG A 86 -2.37 6.78 4.38
C ARG A 86 -0.96 6.20 4.41
N GLY A 87 -0.81 4.91 4.73
CA GLY A 87 0.51 4.26 4.69
C GLY A 87 0.95 4.03 3.25
N LEU A 88 0.44 2.96 2.65
CA LEU A 88 0.70 2.57 1.28
C LEU A 88 -0.57 2.68 0.43
N VAL A 89 -0.46 3.34 -0.72
CA VAL A 89 -1.56 3.52 -1.66
C VAL A 89 -1.14 3.09 -3.05
N VAL A 90 -1.93 2.22 -3.67
CA VAL A 90 -1.85 1.90 -5.09
C VAL A 90 -3.12 2.42 -5.75
N GLU A 91 -2.97 3.35 -6.69
CA GLU A 91 -4.07 3.87 -7.50
C GLU A 91 -3.79 3.56 -8.97
N ALA A 92 -4.39 2.48 -9.48
CA ALA A 92 -4.10 1.96 -10.82
C ALA A 92 -5.21 2.24 -11.85
N ALA A 93 -6.24 3.00 -11.48
CA ALA A 93 -7.33 3.36 -12.39
C ALA A 93 -6.89 4.18 -13.62
N GLY A 94 -5.74 4.86 -13.52
CA GLY A 94 -5.19 5.70 -14.60
C GLY A 94 -4.26 4.98 -15.58
N THR A 95 -3.99 3.67 -15.40
CA THR A 95 -3.07 2.90 -16.23
C THR A 95 -3.67 1.61 -16.76
N THR A 96 -3.18 1.14 -17.91
CA THR A 96 -3.39 -0.22 -18.41
C THR A 96 -2.26 -1.19 -18.01
N GLY A 97 -1.15 -0.67 -17.48
CA GLY A 97 -0.03 -1.46 -17.00
C GLY A 97 -0.30 -2.08 -15.63
N ALA A 98 0.11 -3.33 -15.44
CA ALA A 98 -0.06 -4.03 -14.17
C ALA A 98 0.84 -3.44 -13.07
N VAL A 99 0.36 -3.53 -11.83
CA VAL A 99 1.15 -3.25 -10.63
C VAL A 99 1.34 -4.54 -9.85
N LEU A 100 2.59 -4.95 -9.67
CA LEU A 100 2.98 -6.12 -8.88
C LEU A 100 3.69 -5.65 -7.62
N MET A 101 3.33 -6.19 -6.46
CA MET A 101 3.86 -5.71 -5.20
C MET A 101 4.08 -6.80 -4.16
N VAL A 102 5.18 -6.69 -3.43
CA VAL A 102 5.45 -7.47 -2.22
C VAL A 102 5.75 -6.51 -1.07
N VAL A 103 5.13 -6.76 0.07
CA VAL A 103 5.40 -6.07 1.34
C VAL A 103 5.76 -7.14 2.35
N ASP A 104 7.00 -7.12 2.84
CA ASP A 104 7.49 -8.07 3.84
C ASP A 104 8.08 -7.34 5.04
N ASN A 105 7.95 -7.97 6.21
CA ASN A 105 8.50 -7.52 7.49
C ASN A 105 8.33 -6.02 7.78
N SER A 106 7.16 -5.46 7.49
CA SER A 106 6.94 -4.02 7.53
C SER A 106 5.88 -3.63 8.58
N THR A 107 5.97 -2.39 9.07
CA THR A 107 5.03 -1.82 10.05
C THR A 107 4.31 -0.63 9.46
N ILE A 108 2.98 -0.66 9.47
CA ILE A 108 2.13 0.37 8.88
C ILE A 108 1.14 0.83 9.94
N ALA A 109 1.45 1.94 10.61
CA ALA A 109 0.77 2.29 11.85
C ALA A 109 0.38 3.76 11.96
N ASN A 110 -0.65 4.01 12.78
CA ASN A 110 -1.12 5.34 13.18
C ASN A 110 -1.55 6.23 12.00
N ASN A 111 -1.93 5.64 10.86
CA ASN A 111 -2.35 6.42 9.72
C ASN A 111 -3.80 6.85 9.87
N THR A 112 -4.13 8.10 9.56
CA THR A 112 -5.49 8.64 9.79
C THR A 112 -6.55 8.02 8.87
N ARG A 113 -6.13 7.31 7.82
CA ARG A 113 -6.98 6.55 6.90
C ARG A 113 -6.50 5.11 6.78
N SER A 114 -6.45 4.54 5.58
CA SER A 114 -6.04 3.13 5.42
C SER A 114 -4.53 2.96 5.64
N GLY A 115 -4.14 1.87 6.29
CA GLY A 115 -2.75 1.42 6.34
C GLY A 115 -2.28 1.04 4.93
N VAL A 116 -2.95 0.06 4.32
CA VAL A 116 -2.75 -0.30 2.91
C VAL A 116 -4.06 -0.08 2.14
N ALA A 117 -3.99 0.61 1.01
CA ALA A 117 -5.12 0.80 0.10
C ALA A 117 -4.73 0.41 -1.33
N ILE A 118 -5.46 -0.54 -1.90
CA ILE A 118 -5.43 -0.88 -3.32
C ILE A 118 -6.72 -0.36 -3.95
N ILE A 119 -6.59 0.57 -4.90
CA ILE A 119 -7.70 1.22 -5.58
C ILE A 119 -7.49 1.07 -7.08
N THR A 120 -8.32 0.25 -7.72
CA THR A 120 -8.21 -0.03 -9.15
C THR A 120 -9.58 -0.21 -9.79
N GLY A 121 -9.64 -0.17 -11.12
CA GLY A 121 -10.78 -0.67 -11.89
C GLY A 121 -10.55 -2.15 -12.23
N ALA A 122 -10.49 -2.44 -13.54
CA ALA A 122 -10.12 -3.76 -14.05
C ALA A 122 -8.60 -3.98 -14.15
N THR A 123 -7.79 -2.92 -13.97
CA THR A 123 -6.33 -3.01 -14.07
C THR A 123 -5.76 -3.90 -12.97
N ALA A 124 -4.95 -4.88 -13.35
CA ALA A 124 -4.40 -5.86 -12.42
C ALA A 124 -3.44 -5.21 -11.42
N VAL A 125 -3.79 -5.32 -10.14
CA VAL A 125 -2.92 -5.03 -9.01
C VAL A 125 -2.80 -6.29 -8.16
N ASN A 126 -1.64 -6.94 -8.22
CA ASN A 126 -1.35 -8.14 -7.44
C ASN A 126 -0.37 -7.80 -6.32
N THR A 127 -0.83 -7.88 -5.08
CA THR A 127 -0.03 -7.59 -3.89
C THR A 127 0.07 -8.83 -3.01
N THR A 128 1.25 -9.11 -2.48
CA THR A 128 1.45 -10.06 -1.39
C THR A 128 1.97 -9.32 -0.18
N ILE A 129 1.35 -9.52 0.99
CA ILE A 129 1.77 -8.93 2.25
C ILE A 129 2.08 -10.07 3.21
N THR A 130 3.28 -10.09 3.76
CA THR A 130 3.75 -11.13 4.67
C THR A 130 4.50 -10.54 5.86
N ASN A 131 4.43 -11.23 7.00
CA ASN A 131 5.21 -10.92 8.20
C ASN A 131 5.10 -9.46 8.66
N SER A 132 3.99 -8.79 8.32
CA SER A 132 3.84 -7.35 8.48
C SER A 132 2.71 -7.02 9.45
N SER A 133 2.68 -5.79 9.93
CA SER A 133 1.61 -5.30 10.79
C SER A 133 0.94 -4.06 10.21
N SER A 134 -0.38 -4.02 10.32
CA SER A 134 -1.17 -2.81 10.05
C SER A 134 -2.03 -2.50 11.27
N THR A 135 -1.63 -1.46 12.02
CA THR A 135 -2.18 -1.19 13.35
C THR A 135 -2.60 0.25 13.55
N ASN A 136 -3.69 0.49 14.28
CA ASN A 136 -4.16 1.85 14.61
C ASN A 136 -4.40 2.74 13.37
N ASN A 137 -5.00 2.16 12.33
CA ASN A 137 -5.43 2.86 11.13
C ASN A 137 -6.98 2.92 11.07
N LEU A 138 -7.55 3.76 10.20
CA LEU A 138 -8.99 3.68 9.92
C LEU A 138 -9.35 2.32 9.33
N THR A 139 -8.62 1.89 8.30
CA THR A 139 -8.74 0.55 7.73
C THR A 139 -7.37 -0.10 7.67
N GLY A 140 -7.19 -1.32 8.16
CA GLY A 140 -5.90 -2.01 8.06
C GLY A 140 -5.53 -2.28 6.59
N LEU A 141 -6.35 -3.10 5.93
CA LEU A 141 -6.25 -3.39 4.49
C LEU A 141 -7.56 -3.06 3.78
N TYR A 142 -7.49 -2.14 2.82
CA TYR A 142 -8.58 -1.74 1.94
C TYR A 142 -8.28 -2.17 0.49
N VAL A 143 -9.18 -2.93 -0.12
CA VAL A 143 -9.06 -3.36 -1.52
C VAL A 143 -10.34 -3.04 -2.28
N GLU A 144 -10.21 -2.20 -3.29
CA GLU A 144 -11.29 -1.74 -4.16
C GLU A 144 -11.01 -2.09 -5.62
N GLY A 145 -12.01 -2.69 -6.26
CA GLY A 145 -12.03 -2.96 -7.69
C GLY A 145 -11.62 -4.37 -8.08
N SER A 146 -12.23 -4.88 -9.16
CA SER A 146 -12.07 -6.26 -9.61
C SER A 146 -10.64 -6.64 -10.05
N GLY A 147 -9.81 -5.66 -10.39
CA GLY A 147 -8.39 -5.89 -10.68
C GLY A 147 -7.51 -6.03 -9.44
N GLY A 148 -8.01 -5.70 -8.25
CA GLY A 148 -7.26 -5.67 -7.01
C GLY A 148 -7.26 -7.02 -6.30
N VAL A 149 -6.09 -7.65 -6.18
CA VAL A 149 -5.91 -8.93 -5.49
C VAL A 149 -4.77 -8.82 -4.48
N VAL A 150 -5.10 -9.02 -3.21
CA VAL A 150 -4.12 -9.00 -2.12
C VAL A 150 -4.08 -10.36 -1.42
N ARG A 151 -2.90 -10.97 -1.38
CA ARG A 151 -2.62 -12.21 -0.64
C ARG A 151 -1.98 -11.87 0.70
N ILE A 152 -2.48 -12.44 1.78
CA ILE A 152 -2.01 -12.17 3.14
C ILE A 152 -1.64 -13.46 3.88
N ASN A 153 -0.44 -13.49 4.45
CA ASN A 153 0.05 -14.59 5.30
C ASN A 153 0.89 -14.05 6.46
N ASN A 154 0.65 -14.56 7.67
CA ASN A 154 1.41 -14.23 8.88
C ASN A 154 1.48 -12.72 9.16
N ASN A 155 0.37 -12.00 8.97
CA ASN A 155 0.28 -10.57 9.28
C ASN A 155 -0.59 -10.32 10.51
N THR A 156 -0.41 -9.15 11.12
CA THR A 156 -1.25 -8.66 12.21
C THR A 156 -2.02 -7.41 11.77
N PHE A 157 -3.34 -7.52 11.71
CA PHE A 157 -4.28 -6.42 11.49
C PHE A 157 -5.07 -6.19 12.79
N THR A 158 -4.63 -5.24 13.63
CA THR A 158 -5.22 -5.02 14.96
C THR A 158 -5.37 -3.54 15.29
N SER A 159 -6.27 -3.20 16.21
CA SER A 159 -6.49 -1.82 16.68
C SER A 159 -6.90 -0.84 15.57
N ASN A 160 -7.35 -1.33 14.42
CA ASN A 160 -7.93 -0.49 13.36
C ASN A 160 -9.43 -0.29 13.62
N VAL A 161 -10.04 0.71 12.99
CA VAL A 161 -11.52 0.79 12.98
C VAL A 161 -12.07 -0.39 12.18
N THR A 162 -11.57 -0.61 10.97
CA THR A 162 -11.85 -1.82 10.18
C THR A 162 -10.56 -2.59 9.91
N GLY A 163 -10.48 -3.88 10.23
CA GLY A 163 -9.31 -4.72 9.94
C GLY A 163 -9.13 -4.91 8.43
N LEU A 164 -10.03 -5.69 7.83
CA LEU A 164 -10.07 -5.96 6.39
C LEU A 164 -11.33 -5.39 5.74
N GLN A 165 -11.16 -4.77 4.58
CA GLN A 165 -12.28 -4.26 3.80
C GLN A 165 -12.06 -4.52 2.31
N SER A 166 -12.95 -5.31 1.71
CA SER A 166 -13.09 -5.45 0.28
C SER A 166 -14.34 -4.70 -0.21
N VAL A 167 -14.22 -3.98 -1.32
CA VAL A 167 -15.34 -3.33 -2.01
C VAL A 167 -15.20 -3.49 -3.53
N SER A 168 -16.29 -3.35 -4.26
CA SER A 168 -16.28 -3.34 -5.73
C SER A 168 -15.57 -4.55 -6.36
N SER A 169 -15.74 -5.74 -5.74
CA SER A 169 -15.10 -7.01 -6.13
C SER A 169 -13.58 -7.10 -5.91
N GLY A 170 -13.00 -6.22 -5.09
CA GLY A 170 -11.62 -6.39 -4.63
C GLY A 170 -11.44 -7.70 -3.86
N GLN A 171 -10.27 -8.33 -3.96
CA GLN A 171 -10.03 -9.64 -3.38
C GLN A 171 -8.98 -9.58 -2.28
N ILE A 172 -9.31 -10.11 -1.11
CA ILE A 172 -8.39 -10.33 0.01
C ILE A 172 -8.33 -11.83 0.26
N ILE A 173 -7.22 -12.45 -0.12
CA ILE A 173 -7.02 -13.89 -0.08
C ILE A 173 -6.09 -14.23 1.08
N SER A 174 -6.57 -15.02 2.04
CA SER A 174 -5.80 -15.38 3.25
C SER A 174 -5.27 -16.80 3.19
N TYR A 175 -4.02 -16.99 3.63
CA TYR A 175 -3.45 -18.32 3.89
C TYR A 175 -3.81 -18.88 5.28
N GLY A 176 -4.68 -18.19 6.03
CA GLY A 176 -5.22 -18.68 7.31
C GLY A 176 -4.37 -18.39 8.55
N THR A 177 -3.24 -17.70 8.40
CA THR A 177 -2.22 -17.48 9.46
C THR A 177 -2.20 -16.04 10.01
N ASN A 178 -3.14 -15.20 9.60
CA ASN A 178 -3.17 -13.78 9.98
C ASN A 178 -3.92 -13.57 11.30
N ILE A 179 -3.43 -12.64 12.12
CA ILE A 179 -4.10 -12.16 13.34
C ILE A 179 -4.98 -10.96 12.96
N LEU A 180 -6.27 -11.04 13.25
CA LEU A 180 -7.29 -10.07 12.83
C LEU A 180 -8.09 -9.48 14.00
N GLU A 181 -7.68 -9.77 15.23
CA GLU A 181 -8.43 -9.41 16.44
C GLU A 181 -8.12 -8.00 16.94
N GLY A 182 -9.05 -7.45 17.73
CA GLY A 182 -8.89 -6.15 18.38
C GLY A 182 -9.16 -4.94 17.48
N ASN A 183 -9.88 -5.11 16.37
CA ASN A 183 -10.41 -3.99 15.57
C ASN A 183 -11.84 -3.67 16.02
N THR A 184 -12.36 -2.47 15.72
CA THR A 184 -13.79 -2.17 15.95
C THR A 184 -14.67 -3.10 15.08
N SER A 185 -14.24 -3.36 13.86
CA SER A 185 -14.76 -4.40 12.97
C SER A 185 -13.59 -5.15 12.34
N ASN A 186 -13.47 -6.46 12.56
CA ASN A 186 -12.34 -7.23 12.01
C ASN A 186 -12.40 -7.35 10.48
N GLY A 187 -13.61 -7.42 9.92
CA GLY A 187 -13.81 -7.82 8.52
C GLY A 187 -13.43 -9.28 8.28
N ALA A 188 -13.38 -9.70 7.02
CA ALA A 188 -13.00 -11.06 6.64
C ALA A 188 -12.26 -11.09 5.30
N PRO A 189 -11.35 -12.06 5.08
CA PRO A 189 -10.86 -12.38 3.74
C PRO A 189 -12.02 -12.75 2.83
N THR A 190 -11.92 -12.39 1.54
CA THR A 190 -12.89 -12.79 0.52
C THR A 190 -12.78 -14.27 0.16
N SER A 191 -11.60 -14.87 0.38
CA SER A 191 -11.37 -16.31 0.25
C SER A 191 -10.17 -16.74 1.07
N THR A 192 -10.06 -18.05 1.27
CA THR A 192 -8.91 -18.69 1.92
C THR A 192 -8.27 -19.72 0.98
N ILE A 193 -6.96 -19.89 1.10
CA ILE A 193 -6.18 -20.91 0.37
C ILE A 193 -5.37 -21.70 1.40
N ALA A 194 -5.31 -23.02 1.22
CA ALA A 194 -4.50 -23.89 2.07
C ALA A 194 -2.99 -23.62 1.85
N LEU A 195 -2.21 -23.65 2.93
CA LEU A 195 -0.75 -23.67 2.81
C LEU A 195 -0.33 -25.05 2.29
N HIS A 196 0.47 -25.09 1.23
CA HIS A 196 1.06 -26.33 0.69
C HIS A 196 2.45 -26.56 1.27
#